data_AF-A0A7Y4JUV3-F1
#
_entry.id   AF-A0A7Y4JUV3-F1
#
_cell.length_a   1.000
_cell.length_b   1.000
_cell.length_c   1.000
_cell.angle_alpha   90.00
_cell.angle_beta   90.00
_cell.angle_gamma   90.00
#
_symmetry.space_group_name_H-M   'P 1'
#
loop_
_entity.id
_entity.type
_entity.pdbx_description
1 polymer ?
#
loop_
_entity_poly.entity_id
_entity_poly.type
_entity_poly.pdbx_seq_one_letter_code
_entity_poly.pdbx_strand_id
1 'polypeptide(L)'
;MPLPPPRFHDDARVGQLYLERVAEVSQEAYRYAAEHRVRPAREDKLRIAAFGIDAQVAFCTPGASLFVPGAVEDTQRTLRWLYAHLDRLTGLVFSLDTHRAFQIFHPAWWKDAEGRPPAPMTVITAKDVREGRWRATRHPEESLAYCEGLEASGRYVLTIWPYHALLGGQSHALVPAMYEASLFHALVRDTPTHFELKGEHPLTENYSVMAPEVTEVKGQRVGEFNARLMEHLLSFDRVYVFGQASSHCVLSTLRDLQQYLERTDKSKLQRIHILEDAMSPVPAPPLQPLPAALDFPRVAKEALEDFRAAGMRVVRTTDPLEP
;
A
#
# COMPACT_ATOMS: atom_id res chain seq x y z
N MET A 1 -22.38 -15.85 11.58
CA MET A 1 -23.20 -14.80 10.94
C MET A 1 -22.38 -13.53 10.94
N PRO A 2 -22.42 -12.72 9.86
CA PRO A 2 -21.65 -11.47 9.84
C PRO A 2 -22.12 -10.54 10.95
N LEU A 3 -21.17 -9.82 11.53
CA LEU A 3 -21.43 -8.80 12.53
C LEU A 3 -22.01 -7.52 11.88
N PRO A 4 -22.97 -6.84 12.52
CA PRO A 4 -23.51 -5.59 11.98
C PRO A 4 -22.45 -4.46 12.05
N PRO A 5 -22.47 -3.47 11.14
CA PRO A 5 -21.55 -2.34 11.24
C PRO A 5 -21.78 -1.57 12.57
N PRO A 6 -20.72 -0.98 13.16
CA PRO A 6 -20.85 -0.15 14.36
C PRO A 6 -21.62 1.14 14.06
N ARG A 7 -22.24 1.73 15.08
CA ARG A 7 -23.17 2.87 14.92
C ARG A 7 -22.54 4.12 14.32
N PHE A 8 -21.23 4.32 14.51
CA PHE A 8 -20.52 5.49 13.99
C PHE A 8 -20.16 5.36 12.50
N HIS A 9 -20.27 4.17 11.92
CA HIS A 9 -19.89 3.92 10.53
C HIS A 9 -20.87 4.59 9.57
N ASP A 10 -20.32 5.33 8.62
CA ASP A 10 -21.06 6.01 7.56
C ASP A 10 -20.28 5.91 6.24
N ASP A 11 -20.78 5.11 5.30
CA ASP A 11 -20.18 4.93 3.98
C ASP A 11 -20.07 6.25 3.20
N ALA A 12 -20.99 7.20 3.41
CA ALA A 12 -20.99 8.47 2.70
C ALA A 12 -19.82 9.38 3.11
N ARG A 13 -19.21 9.12 4.26
CA ARG A 13 -18.07 9.89 4.78
C ARG A 13 -16.71 9.33 4.41
N VAL A 14 -16.64 8.15 3.78
CA VAL A 14 -15.36 7.47 3.50
C VAL A 14 -14.43 8.30 2.62
N GLY A 15 -14.97 9.00 1.62
CA GLY A 15 -14.19 9.89 0.75
C GLY A 15 -13.92 11.28 1.32
N GLN A 16 -14.24 11.55 2.59
CA GLN A 16 -14.15 12.89 3.19
C GLN A 16 -13.02 12.97 4.22
N LEU A 17 -12.44 14.17 4.35
CA LEU A 17 -11.48 14.47 5.41
C LEU A 17 -12.20 15.05 6.62
N TYR A 18 -11.88 14.49 7.79
CA TYR A 18 -12.35 14.95 9.09
C TYR A 18 -11.40 14.43 10.17
N LEU A 19 -11.40 15.09 11.32
CA LEU A 19 -10.69 14.58 12.49
C LEU A 19 -11.42 13.35 13.05
N GLU A 20 -10.67 12.30 13.31
CA GLU A 20 -11.18 11.02 13.77
C GLU A 20 -11.89 11.17 15.12
N ARG A 21 -13.06 10.54 15.24
CA ARG A 21 -13.98 10.72 16.37
C ARG A 21 -13.64 9.73 17.49
N VAL A 22 -12.42 9.82 17.99
CA VAL A 22 -11.82 8.86 18.93
C VAL A 22 -12.73 8.58 20.15
N ALA A 23 -13.38 9.60 20.70
CA ALA A 23 -14.28 9.44 21.85
C ALA A 23 -15.55 8.63 21.50
N GLU A 24 -16.16 8.89 20.34
CA GLU A 24 -17.34 8.17 19.85
C GLU A 24 -16.98 6.70 19.55
N VAL A 25 -15.89 6.50 18.81
CA VAL A 25 -15.40 5.18 18.39
C VAL A 25 -15.03 4.30 19.59
N SER A 26 -14.35 4.86 20.59
CA SER A 26 -13.94 4.09 21.77
C SER A 26 -15.11 3.69 22.67
N GLN A 27 -16.08 4.58 22.87
CA GLN A 27 -17.31 4.24 23.60
C GLN A 27 -18.11 3.16 22.88
N GLU A 28 -18.22 3.28 21.55
CA GLU A 28 -18.87 2.26 20.73
C GLU A 28 -18.14 0.92 20.82
N ALA A 29 -16.80 0.89 20.82
CA ALA A 29 -16.00 -0.34 20.93
C ALA A 29 -16.36 -1.16 22.18
N TYR A 30 -16.36 -0.52 23.36
CA TYR A 30 -16.67 -1.22 24.61
C TYR A 30 -18.11 -1.73 24.64
N ARG A 31 -19.06 -0.92 24.15
CA ARG A 31 -20.47 -1.31 24.03
C ARG A 31 -20.64 -2.50 23.09
N TYR A 32 -20.02 -2.43 21.92
CA TYR A 32 -20.11 -3.41 20.86
C TYR A 32 -19.52 -4.75 21.28
N ALA A 33 -18.34 -4.75 21.90
CA ALA A 33 -17.69 -5.96 22.41
C ALA A 33 -18.58 -6.69 23.44
N ALA A 34 -19.23 -5.95 24.35
CA ALA A 34 -20.14 -6.51 25.35
C ALA A 34 -21.44 -7.05 24.72
N GLU A 35 -22.08 -6.31 23.82
CA GLU A 35 -23.33 -6.70 23.17
C GLU A 35 -23.17 -7.95 22.31
N HIS A 36 -22.11 -7.97 21.48
CA HIS A 36 -21.87 -9.05 20.53
C HIS A 36 -20.97 -10.17 21.09
N ARG A 37 -20.53 -10.05 22.35
CA ARG A 37 -19.63 -11.00 23.04
C ARG A 37 -18.36 -11.29 22.24
N VAL A 38 -17.80 -10.25 21.62
CA VAL A 38 -16.56 -10.36 20.86
C VAL A 38 -15.42 -10.65 21.83
N ARG A 39 -14.65 -11.69 21.54
CA ARG A 39 -13.53 -12.11 22.38
C ARG A 39 -12.23 -11.37 22.02
N PRO A 40 -11.26 -11.27 22.93
CA PRO A 40 -9.92 -10.80 22.61
C PRO A 40 -9.23 -11.65 21.53
N ALA A 41 -8.43 -11.04 20.65
CA ALA A 41 -7.69 -11.73 19.58
C ALA A 41 -6.68 -12.75 20.09
N ARG A 42 -6.16 -12.60 21.32
CA ARG A 42 -5.26 -13.59 21.96
C ARG A 42 -5.90 -14.98 22.15
N GLU A 43 -7.23 -15.08 22.08
CA GLU A 43 -7.97 -16.35 22.19
C GLU A 43 -8.20 -17.03 20.83
N ASP A 44 -7.78 -16.40 19.73
CA ASP A 44 -7.94 -16.96 18.39
C ASP A 44 -7.08 -18.20 18.19
N LYS A 45 -7.72 -19.28 17.72
CA LYS A 45 -7.02 -20.50 17.30
C LYS A 45 -6.48 -20.41 15.87
N LEU A 46 -7.23 -19.73 15.01
CA LEU A 46 -6.83 -19.39 13.65
C LEU A 46 -6.54 -17.90 13.62
N ARG A 47 -5.31 -17.54 13.30
CA ARG A 47 -4.86 -16.15 13.29
C ARG A 47 -5.02 -15.55 11.89
N ILE A 48 -5.86 -14.53 11.77
CA ILE A 48 -6.13 -13.83 10.50
C ILE A 48 -5.66 -12.38 10.60
N ALA A 49 -4.78 -11.97 9.68
CA ALA A 49 -4.42 -10.58 9.48
C ALA A 49 -5.24 -9.97 8.34
N ALA A 50 -5.68 -8.72 8.51
CA ALA A 50 -6.03 -7.86 7.40
C ALA A 50 -4.88 -6.87 7.18
N PHE A 51 -4.30 -6.88 5.98
CA PHE A 51 -3.14 -6.11 5.61
C PHE A 51 -3.52 -5.05 4.57
N GLY A 52 -3.67 -3.82 5.06
CA GLY A 52 -4.00 -2.66 4.23
C GLY A 52 -2.75 -1.96 3.73
N ILE A 53 -2.53 -1.99 2.43
CA ILE A 53 -1.39 -1.31 1.80
C ILE A 53 -1.81 0.11 1.44
N ASP A 54 -1.14 1.09 2.03
CA ASP A 54 -1.22 2.51 1.67
C ASP A 54 -2.68 3.03 1.56
N ALA A 55 -3.54 2.66 2.52
CA ALA A 55 -4.90 3.16 2.66
C ALA A 55 -4.94 4.62 3.17
N GLN A 56 -4.05 5.45 2.61
CA GLN A 56 -3.76 6.82 3.02
C GLN A 56 -4.59 7.83 2.24
N VAL A 57 -4.77 9.01 2.84
CA VAL A 57 -5.44 10.15 2.22
C VAL A 57 -4.84 10.49 0.85
N ALA A 58 -3.51 10.39 0.71
CA ALA A 58 -2.80 10.64 -0.56
C ALA A 58 -3.37 9.89 -1.77
N PHE A 59 -3.91 8.69 -1.54
CA PHE A 59 -4.35 7.77 -2.58
C PHE A 59 -5.85 7.52 -2.56
N CYS A 60 -6.48 7.63 -1.39
CA CYS A 60 -7.86 7.19 -1.17
C CYS A 60 -8.87 8.33 -1.06
N THR A 61 -8.43 9.60 -1.05
CA THR A 61 -9.32 10.76 -0.91
C THR A 61 -9.39 11.59 -2.21
N PRO A 62 -10.59 11.84 -2.76
CA PRO A 62 -10.76 12.73 -3.90
C PRO A 62 -10.14 14.11 -3.66
N GLY A 63 -9.38 14.60 -4.64
CA GLY A 63 -8.65 15.87 -4.56
C GLY A 63 -7.23 15.74 -3.99
N ALA A 64 -6.83 14.57 -3.48
CA ALA A 64 -5.42 14.30 -3.19
C ALA A 64 -4.59 14.27 -4.49
N SER A 65 -3.31 14.63 -4.38
CA SER A 65 -2.39 14.80 -5.52
C SER A 65 -2.15 13.52 -6.32
N LEU A 66 -2.29 12.35 -5.68
CA LEU A 66 -2.13 11.04 -6.30
C LEU A 66 -3.34 10.14 -6.02
N PHE A 67 -4.55 10.74 -6.02
CA PHE A 67 -5.80 10.01 -5.83
C PHE A 67 -5.97 8.90 -6.88
N VAL A 68 -6.27 7.70 -6.41
CA VAL A 68 -6.57 6.52 -7.22
C VAL A 68 -8.09 6.44 -7.42
N PRO A 69 -8.61 6.62 -8.65
CA PRO A 69 -10.04 6.46 -8.91
C PRO A 69 -10.53 5.05 -8.53
N GLY A 70 -11.63 4.98 -7.76
CA GLY A 70 -12.16 3.73 -7.21
C GLY A 70 -11.76 3.46 -5.75
N ALA A 71 -10.77 4.18 -5.21
CA ALA A 71 -10.26 3.92 -3.87
C ALA A 71 -11.27 4.25 -2.75
N VAL A 72 -12.23 5.16 -2.99
CA VAL A 72 -13.32 5.43 -2.04
C VAL A 72 -14.21 4.20 -1.91
N GLU A 73 -14.62 3.63 -3.04
CA GLU A 73 -15.48 2.45 -3.11
C GLU A 73 -14.76 1.19 -2.59
N ASP A 74 -13.45 1.06 -2.87
CA ASP A 74 -12.60 0.02 -2.29
C ASP A 74 -12.55 0.11 -0.76
N THR A 75 -12.38 1.32 -0.24
CA THR A 75 -12.36 1.57 1.21
C THR A 75 -13.72 1.25 1.83
N GLN A 76 -14.83 1.64 1.20
CA GLN A 76 -16.18 1.27 1.65
C GLN A 76 -16.38 -0.25 1.72
N ARG A 77 -15.99 -0.99 0.67
CA ARG A 77 -16.06 -2.46 0.66
C ARG A 77 -15.18 -3.08 1.76
N THR A 78 -13.97 -2.55 1.94
CA THR A 78 -13.06 -2.98 2.99
C THR A 78 -13.64 -2.76 4.38
N LEU A 79 -14.19 -1.58 4.67
CA LEU A 79 -14.79 -1.26 5.97
C LEU A 79 -15.94 -2.22 6.30
N ARG A 80 -16.85 -2.45 5.35
CA ARG A 80 -17.94 -3.43 5.53
C ARG A 80 -17.39 -4.82 5.80
N TRP A 81 -16.35 -5.25 5.08
CA TRP A 81 -15.71 -6.55 5.31
C TRP A 81 -15.02 -6.65 6.67
N LEU A 82 -14.32 -5.60 7.11
CA LEU A 82 -13.67 -5.53 8.42
C LEU A 82 -14.71 -5.66 9.54
N TYR A 83 -15.81 -4.90 9.47
CA TYR A 83 -16.86 -4.94 10.49
C TYR A 83 -17.62 -6.25 10.50
N ALA A 84 -17.94 -6.80 9.32
CA ALA A 84 -18.65 -8.07 9.20
C ALA A 84 -17.88 -9.26 9.80
N HIS A 85 -16.55 -9.16 9.87
CA HIS A 85 -15.65 -10.22 10.32
C HIS A 85 -14.83 -9.85 11.56
N LEU A 86 -15.21 -8.79 12.25
CA LEU A 86 -14.46 -8.21 13.37
C LEU A 86 -14.06 -9.23 14.43
N ASP A 87 -14.93 -10.20 14.73
CA ASP A 87 -14.72 -11.27 15.71
C ASP A 87 -13.74 -12.38 15.28
N ARG A 88 -13.32 -12.37 14.01
CA ARG A 88 -12.39 -13.34 13.41
C ARG A 88 -11.06 -12.73 13.00
N LEU A 89 -11.00 -11.41 12.83
CA LEU A 89 -9.77 -10.71 12.47
C LEU A 89 -8.89 -10.56 13.72
N THR A 90 -7.75 -11.24 13.71
CA THR A 90 -6.80 -11.27 14.82
C THR A 90 -5.97 -10.00 14.87
N GLY A 91 -5.55 -9.45 13.72
CA GLY A 91 -4.71 -8.26 13.67
C GLY A 91 -4.95 -7.44 12.42
N LEU A 92 -4.74 -6.13 12.55
CA LEU A 92 -4.68 -5.21 11.43
C LEU A 92 -3.24 -4.73 11.26
N VAL A 93 -2.77 -4.78 10.02
CA VAL A 93 -1.44 -4.33 9.61
C VAL A 93 -1.64 -3.29 8.52
N PHE A 94 -0.99 -2.14 8.62
CA PHE A 94 -1.03 -1.11 7.60
C PHE A 94 0.38 -0.71 7.17
N SER A 95 0.61 -0.62 5.86
CA SER A 95 1.77 0.14 5.35
C SER A 95 1.39 1.61 5.18
N LEU A 96 2.35 2.48 5.41
CA LEU A 96 2.24 3.91 5.13
C LEU A 96 3.41 4.35 4.27
N ASP A 97 3.12 4.72 3.03
CA ASP A 97 4.07 5.41 2.19
C ASP A 97 4.46 6.73 2.85
N THR A 98 5.75 6.99 2.99
CA THR A 98 6.26 8.03 3.88
C THR A 98 7.37 8.80 3.20
N HIS A 99 7.04 9.98 2.70
CA HIS A 99 7.97 10.75 1.88
C HIS A 99 8.31 12.12 2.44
N ARG A 100 9.37 12.70 1.87
CA ARG A 100 9.76 14.10 2.07
C ARG A 100 9.79 14.80 0.71
N ALA A 101 9.96 16.11 0.71
CA ALA A 101 9.98 16.89 -0.53
C ALA A 101 11.06 16.43 -1.52
N PHE A 102 12.23 16.03 -1.02
CA PHE A 102 13.35 15.60 -1.85
C PHE A 102 13.44 14.07 -1.87
N GLN A 103 12.66 13.47 -2.74
CA GLN A 103 12.73 12.05 -3.10
C GLN A 103 13.14 11.93 -4.56
N ILE A 104 13.90 10.89 -4.92
CA ILE A 104 14.40 10.70 -6.30
C ILE A 104 13.28 10.61 -7.35
N PHE A 105 12.08 10.24 -6.93
CA PHE A 105 10.87 10.18 -7.76
C PHE A 105 9.98 11.43 -7.64
N HIS A 106 10.45 12.53 -7.03
CA HIS A 106 9.73 13.80 -6.94
C HIS A 106 10.34 14.90 -7.84
N PRO A 107 9.53 15.90 -8.29
CA PRO A 107 9.98 16.96 -9.18
C PRO A 107 11.19 17.74 -8.67
N ALA A 108 11.25 18.07 -7.37
CA ALA A 108 12.36 18.83 -6.79
C ALA A 108 13.72 18.11 -6.82
N TRP A 109 13.76 16.83 -7.15
CA TRP A 109 15.02 16.11 -7.33
C TRP A 109 15.70 16.44 -8.65
N TRP A 110 14.95 16.86 -9.66
CA TRP A 110 15.42 16.99 -11.04
C TRP A 110 15.21 18.40 -11.58
N LYS A 111 16.03 18.77 -12.56
CA LYS A 111 15.85 19.98 -13.36
C LYS A 111 16.31 19.78 -14.81
N ASP A 112 15.66 20.47 -15.74
CA ASP A 112 16.07 20.55 -17.14
C ASP A 112 17.25 21.54 -17.34
N ALA A 113 17.61 21.81 -18.59
CA ALA A 113 18.67 22.74 -18.95
C ALA A 113 18.37 24.20 -18.52
N GLU A 114 17.09 24.56 -18.45
CA GLU A 114 16.60 25.88 -18.02
C GLU A 114 16.39 25.97 -16.50
N GLY A 115 16.63 24.89 -15.75
CA GLY A 115 16.49 24.84 -14.30
C GLY A 115 15.06 24.54 -13.81
N ARG A 116 14.15 24.11 -14.70
CA ARG A 116 12.76 23.79 -14.35
C ARG A 116 12.62 22.32 -13.96
N PRO A 117 11.78 21.98 -12.96
CA PRO A 117 11.56 20.59 -12.58
C PRO A 117 10.68 19.84 -13.61
N PRO A 118 10.80 18.50 -13.70
CA PRO A 118 9.90 17.69 -14.53
C PRO A 118 8.45 17.79 -14.04
N ALA A 119 7.51 17.72 -14.98
CA ALA A 119 6.11 17.55 -14.65
C ALA A 119 5.88 16.14 -14.05
N PRO A 120 4.88 15.95 -13.18
CA PRO A 120 4.44 14.61 -12.80
C PRO A 120 4.14 13.72 -14.02
N MET A 121 4.32 12.42 -13.85
CA MET A 121 4.27 11.37 -14.87
C MET A 121 5.40 11.44 -15.91
N THR A 122 6.40 12.30 -15.74
CA THR A 122 7.61 12.27 -16.58
C THR A 122 8.39 11.00 -16.30
N VAL A 123 8.76 10.26 -17.34
CA VAL A 123 9.70 9.14 -17.24
C VAL A 123 11.12 9.68 -17.45
N ILE A 124 12.04 9.30 -16.56
CA ILE A 124 13.46 9.66 -16.62
C ILE A 124 14.28 8.37 -16.77
N THR A 125 14.99 8.25 -17.88
CA THR A 125 15.91 7.13 -18.13
C THR A 125 17.33 7.47 -17.71
N ALA A 126 18.18 6.45 -17.48
CA ALA A 126 19.61 6.67 -17.26
C ALA A 126 20.25 7.39 -18.45
N LYS A 127 19.76 7.15 -19.67
CA LYS A 127 20.18 7.90 -20.87
C LYS A 127 19.86 9.39 -20.77
N ASP A 128 18.65 9.76 -20.34
CA ASP A 128 18.25 11.16 -20.17
C ASP A 128 19.17 11.89 -19.18
N VAL A 129 19.58 11.19 -18.12
CA VAL A 129 20.52 11.72 -17.11
C VAL A 129 21.93 11.88 -17.69
N ARG A 130 22.46 10.88 -18.40
CA ARG A 130 23.80 10.96 -19.03
C ARG A 130 23.89 12.08 -20.08
N GLU A 131 22.83 12.28 -20.85
CA GLU A 131 22.75 13.34 -21.86
C GLU A 131 22.45 14.72 -21.25
N GLY A 132 22.24 14.79 -19.93
CA GLY A 132 21.97 16.03 -19.21
C GLY A 132 20.61 16.65 -19.52
N ARG A 133 19.67 15.87 -20.09
CA ARG A 133 18.26 16.27 -20.29
C ARG A 133 17.57 16.47 -18.95
N TRP A 134 17.82 15.56 -18.01
CA TRP A 134 17.45 15.71 -16.60
C TRP A 134 18.69 15.68 -15.73
N ARG A 135 18.87 16.72 -14.91
CA ARG A 135 20.02 16.85 -14.01
C ARG A 135 19.53 16.76 -12.58
N ALA A 136 20.10 15.85 -11.79
CA ALA A 136 19.78 15.79 -10.38
C ALA A 136 20.25 17.07 -9.68
N THR A 137 19.44 17.59 -8.78
CA THR A 137 19.73 18.78 -7.97
C THR A 137 20.65 18.46 -6.78
N ARG A 138 20.81 17.17 -6.50
CA ARG A 138 21.59 16.59 -5.41
C ARG A 138 22.05 15.19 -5.79
N HIS A 139 23.17 14.74 -5.25
CA HIS A 139 23.69 13.38 -5.46
C HIS A 139 23.68 12.94 -6.95
N PRO A 140 24.29 13.70 -7.87
CA PRO A 140 24.16 13.45 -9.31
C PRO A 140 24.72 12.10 -9.75
N GLU A 141 25.83 11.65 -9.14
CA GLU A 141 26.41 10.36 -9.45
C GLU A 141 25.55 9.20 -8.96
N GLU A 142 25.02 9.30 -7.75
CA GLU A 142 24.14 8.33 -7.14
C GLU A 142 22.78 8.29 -7.86
N SER A 143 22.26 9.43 -8.29
CA SER A 143 21.01 9.51 -9.04
C SER A 143 21.12 8.81 -10.39
N LEU A 144 22.25 8.98 -11.10
CA LEU A 144 22.52 8.24 -12.33
C LEU A 144 22.64 6.73 -12.04
N ALA A 145 23.44 6.35 -11.05
CA ALA A 145 23.63 4.95 -10.68
C ALA A 145 22.32 4.27 -10.24
N TYR A 146 21.43 5.00 -9.57
CA TYR A 146 20.08 4.54 -9.25
C TYR A 146 19.27 4.28 -10.51
N CYS A 147 19.24 5.22 -11.47
CA CYS A 147 18.50 5.02 -12.72
C CYS A 147 19.04 3.82 -13.50
N GLU A 148 20.37 3.62 -13.51
CA GLU A 148 21.01 2.44 -14.11
C GLU A 148 20.61 1.14 -13.41
N GLY A 149 20.63 1.12 -12.07
CA GLY A 149 20.22 -0.03 -11.27
C GLY A 149 18.74 -0.38 -11.43
N LEU A 150 17.88 0.64 -11.47
CA LEU A 150 16.44 0.50 -11.67
C LEU A 150 16.14 -0.11 -13.06
N GLU A 151 16.74 0.44 -14.12
CA GLU A 151 16.60 -0.08 -15.49
C GLU A 151 17.14 -1.52 -15.61
N ALA A 152 18.28 -1.82 -14.97
CA ALA A 152 18.88 -3.15 -14.98
C ALA A 152 18.00 -4.20 -14.29
N SER A 153 17.16 -3.81 -13.32
CA SER A 153 16.19 -4.71 -12.69
C SER A 153 15.09 -5.17 -13.66
N GLY A 154 14.84 -4.41 -14.73
CA GLY A 154 13.79 -4.67 -15.71
C GLY A 154 12.36 -4.48 -15.18
N ARG A 155 12.18 -4.12 -13.90
CA ARG A 155 10.85 -3.96 -13.28
C ARG A 155 10.22 -2.61 -13.59
N TYR A 156 11.00 -1.54 -13.53
CA TYR A 156 10.51 -0.17 -13.67
C TYR A 156 11.52 0.73 -14.38
N VAL A 157 11.03 1.87 -14.85
CA VAL A 157 11.82 3.04 -15.21
C VAL A 157 11.36 4.16 -14.29
N LEU A 158 12.29 5.05 -13.88
CA LEU A 158 11.98 6.11 -12.93
C LEU A 158 10.83 6.97 -13.47
N THR A 159 9.72 6.96 -12.74
CA THR A 159 8.55 7.80 -13.01
C THR A 159 8.48 8.87 -11.95
N ILE A 160 8.34 10.13 -12.38
CA ILE A 160 8.20 11.26 -11.47
C ILE A 160 6.74 11.35 -11.01
N TRP A 161 6.50 11.24 -9.71
CA TRP A 161 5.18 11.36 -9.11
C TRP A 161 4.90 12.81 -8.67
N PRO A 162 3.63 13.22 -8.59
CA PRO A 162 3.31 14.44 -7.86
C PRO A 162 3.73 14.27 -6.38
N TYR A 163 3.98 15.36 -5.66
CA TYR A 163 4.26 15.24 -4.21
C TYR A 163 3.08 14.56 -3.52
N HIS A 164 3.35 13.47 -2.81
CA HIS A 164 2.33 12.66 -2.16
C HIS A 164 2.86 12.10 -0.84
N ALA A 165 1.92 11.65 0.01
CA ALA A 165 2.20 10.99 1.30
C ALA A 165 3.34 11.64 2.12
N LEU A 166 3.36 12.98 2.18
CA LEU A 166 4.44 13.73 2.81
C LEU A 166 4.34 13.62 4.32
N LEU A 167 5.39 13.09 4.96
CA LEU A 167 5.48 12.83 6.40
C LEU A 167 4.96 14.00 7.24
N GLY A 168 3.96 13.72 8.07
CA GLY A 168 3.33 14.70 8.97
C GLY A 168 2.27 15.59 8.33
N GLY A 169 2.06 15.51 7.01
CA GLY A 169 0.94 16.12 6.32
C GLY A 169 -0.33 15.28 6.38
N GLN A 170 -1.49 15.88 6.10
CA GLN A 170 -2.76 15.13 6.07
C GLN A 170 -2.75 14.01 5.03
N SER A 171 -2.05 14.19 3.90
CA SER A 171 -1.92 13.17 2.87
C SER A 171 -1.19 11.91 3.34
N HIS A 172 -0.38 11.99 4.39
CA HIS A 172 0.36 10.86 4.97
C HIS A 172 -0.51 9.99 5.89
N ALA A 173 -1.57 10.52 6.48
CA ALA A 173 -2.44 9.76 7.36
C ALA A 173 -3.23 8.70 6.60
N LEU A 174 -3.67 7.64 7.30
CA LEU A 174 -4.79 6.81 6.84
C LEU A 174 -6.01 7.69 6.56
N VAL A 175 -6.90 7.26 5.66
CA VAL A 175 -8.20 7.93 5.56
C VAL A 175 -8.95 7.83 6.90
N PRO A 176 -9.64 8.90 7.35
CA PRO A 176 -10.22 8.95 8.69
C PRO A 176 -11.11 7.76 9.04
N ALA A 177 -11.95 7.31 8.08
CA ALA A 177 -12.82 6.15 8.28
C ALA A 177 -12.05 4.84 8.50
N MET A 178 -10.90 4.65 7.83
CA MET A 178 -10.03 3.48 8.01
C MET A 178 -9.29 3.55 9.34
N TYR A 179 -8.83 4.74 9.75
CA TYR A 179 -8.23 4.92 11.07
C TYR A 179 -9.24 4.63 12.19
N GLU A 180 -10.47 5.14 12.09
CA GLU A 180 -11.55 4.85 13.04
C GLU A 180 -11.84 3.33 13.13
N ALA A 181 -11.88 2.62 12.00
CA ALA A 181 -12.00 1.17 11.97
C ALA A 181 -10.83 0.46 12.65
N SER A 182 -9.59 0.96 12.46
CA SER A 182 -8.40 0.40 13.09
C SER A 182 -8.43 0.56 14.61
N LEU A 183 -8.82 1.73 15.11
CA LEU A 183 -8.98 2.00 16.54
C LEU A 183 -10.10 1.15 17.14
N PHE A 184 -11.23 1.05 16.44
CA PHE A 184 -12.35 0.23 16.85
C PHE A 184 -11.97 -1.24 16.98
N HIS A 185 -11.31 -1.81 15.96
CA HIS A 185 -10.78 -3.18 16.01
C HIS A 185 -9.84 -3.37 17.19
N ALA A 186 -8.87 -2.46 17.37
CA ALA A 186 -7.88 -2.58 18.43
C ALA A 186 -8.52 -2.64 19.83
N LEU A 187 -9.55 -1.84 20.07
CA LEU A 187 -10.28 -1.80 21.34
C LEU A 187 -11.24 -2.98 21.52
N VAL A 188 -11.96 -3.40 20.47
CA VAL A 188 -12.89 -4.54 20.54
C VAL A 188 -12.14 -5.86 20.69
N ARG A 189 -10.98 -6.00 20.04
CA ARG A 189 -10.19 -7.22 19.96
C ARG A 189 -9.00 -7.24 20.92
N ASP A 190 -8.80 -6.18 21.69
CA ASP A 190 -7.71 -6.05 22.69
C ASP A 190 -6.34 -6.41 22.09
N THR A 191 -6.02 -5.78 20.97
CA THR A 191 -4.79 -6.00 20.21
C THR A 191 -4.37 -4.71 19.49
N PRO A 192 -3.10 -4.32 19.51
CA PRO A 192 -2.66 -3.11 18.81
C PRO A 192 -2.68 -3.33 17.29
N THR A 193 -2.97 -2.25 16.56
CA THR A 193 -2.73 -2.14 15.12
C THR A 193 -1.23 -2.02 14.85
N HIS A 194 -0.71 -2.76 13.87
CA HIS A 194 0.68 -2.63 13.40
C HIS A 194 0.75 -1.63 12.25
N PHE A 195 1.68 -0.67 12.33
CA PHE A 195 1.98 0.26 11.24
C PHE A 195 3.43 0.05 10.78
N GLU A 196 3.63 -0.10 9.48
CA GLU A 196 4.94 -0.19 8.85
C GLU A 196 5.15 1.01 7.92
N LEU A 197 6.21 1.79 8.16
CA LEU A 197 6.56 2.91 7.29
C LEU A 197 7.44 2.42 6.14
N LYS A 198 7.31 3.06 4.98
CA LYS A 198 8.08 2.72 3.77
C LYS A 198 8.41 3.98 2.96
N GLY A 199 9.44 3.94 2.12
CA GLY A 199 9.74 5.05 1.19
C GLY A 199 10.44 6.29 1.77
N GLU A 200 11.08 6.16 2.94
CA GLU A 200 11.74 7.31 3.60
C GLU A 200 13.07 7.71 2.94
N HIS A 201 13.80 6.73 2.38
CA HIS A 201 15.16 6.98 1.91
C HIS A 201 15.16 7.76 0.58
N PRO A 202 15.81 8.95 0.52
CA PRO A 202 15.69 9.89 -0.61
C PRO A 202 16.14 9.37 -1.98
N LEU A 203 17.03 8.37 -1.99
CA LEU A 203 17.69 7.85 -3.19
C LEU A 203 17.03 6.61 -3.81
N THR A 204 15.91 6.12 -3.27
CA THR A 204 15.24 4.95 -3.86
C THR A 204 13.73 5.04 -3.75
N GLU A 205 13.05 4.62 -4.81
CA GLU A 205 11.62 4.28 -4.75
C GLU A 205 11.41 2.99 -3.95
N ASN A 206 10.24 2.88 -3.33
CA ASN A 206 9.90 1.81 -2.41
C ASN A 206 8.40 1.47 -2.49
N TYR A 207 7.94 1.03 -3.66
CA TYR A 207 6.56 0.59 -3.87
C TYR A 207 6.20 -0.56 -2.95
N SER A 208 7.05 -1.59 -2.92
CA SER A 208 6.89 -2.69 -1.98
C SER A 208 7.22 -2.23 -0.57
N VAL A 209 6.34 -2.52 0.38
CA VAL A 209 6.65 -2.39 1.82
C VAL A 209 7.69 -3.42 2.28
N MET A 210 7.97 -4.44 1.47
CA MET A 210 8.97 -5.47 1.79
C MET A 210 10.38 -5.04 1.40
N ALA A 211 10.60 -4.32 0.31
CA ALA A 211 11.94 -3.90 -0.11
C ALA A 211 11.89 -2.70 -1.08
N PRO A 212 12.93 -1.86 -1.12
CA PRO A 212 13.05 -0.82 -2.13
C PRO A 212 13.35 -1.42 -3.51
N GLU A 213 13.08 -0.63 -4.55
CA GLU A 213 13.38 -1.03 -5.93
C GLU A 213 14.88 -1.25 -6.15
N VAL A 214 15.71 -0.45 -5.47
CA VAL A 214 17.17 -0.59 -5.42
C VAL A 214 17.61 -0.55 -3.96
N THR A 215 18.37 -1.55 -3.50
CA THR A 215 18.84 -1.64 -2.10
C THR A 215 20.20 -1.01 -1.88
N GLU A 216 20.99 -0.82 -2.94
CA GLU A 216 22.32 -0.24 -2.88
C GLU A 216 22.57 0.68 -4.09
N VAL A 217 23.10 1.87 -3.84
CA VAL A 217 23.48 2.85 -4.86
C VAL A 217 24.92 3.27 -4.59
N LYS A 218 25.83 3.04 -5.55
CA LYS A 218 27.26 3.43 -5.44
C LYS A 218 27.93 2.94 -4.14
N GLY A 219 27.64 1.72 -3.70
CA GLY A 219 28.18 1.14 -2.46
C GLY A 219 27.53 1.66 -1.17
N GLN A 220 26.57 2.59 -1.26
CA GLN A 220 25.74 3.00 -0.14
C GLN A 220 24.48 2.12 -0.10
N ARG A 221 24.25 1.46 1.03
CA ARG A 221 22.98 0.80 1.29
C ARG A 221 21.87 1.85 1.48
N VAL A 222 20.84 1.79 0.65
CA VAL A 222 19.70 2.73 0.65
C VAL A 222 18.39 2.09 1.14
N GLY A 223 18.40 0.78 1.36
CA GLY A 223 17.38 0.05 2.08
C GLY A 223 17.65 -1.45 2.07
N GLU A 224 16.73 -2.21 2.65
CA GLU A 224 16.85 -3.67 2.75
C GLU A 224 15.49 -4.34 2.75
N PHE A 225 15.51 -5.67 2.58
CA PHE A 225 14.31 -6.46 2.73
C PHE A 225 13.84 -6.47 4.19
N ASN A 226 12.58 -6.14 4.42
CA ASN A 226 11.93 -6.08 5.72
C ASN A 226 11.56 -7.47 6.23
N ALA A 227 12.58 -8.21 6.69
CA ALA A 227 12.40 -9.53 7.26
C ALA A 227 11.44 -9.53 8.47
N ARG A 228 11.44 -8.46 9.27
CA ARG A 228 10.57 -8.32 10.44
C ARG A 228 9.09 -8.28 10.05
N LEU A 229 8.71 -7.47 9.06
CA LEU A 229 7.32 -7.43 8.58
C LEU A 229 6.94 -8.78 7.95
N MET A 230 7.83 -9.37 7.15
CA MET A 230 7.59 -10.68 6.55
C MET A 230 7.30 -11.74 7.62
N GLU A 231 8.16 -11.85 8.63
CA GLU A 231 7.97 -12.78 9.75
C GLU A 231 6.68 -12.50 10.52
N HIS A 232 6.35 -11.21 10.74
CA HIS A 232 5.10 -10.83 11.39
C HIS A 232 3.88 -11.30 10.60
N LEU A 233 3.82 -11.04 9.29
CA LEU A 233 2.72 -11.48 8.43
C LEU A 233 2.63 -13.01 8.35
N LEU A 234 3.76 -13.71 8.29
CA LEU A 234 3.79 -15.17 8.25
C LEU A 234 3.49 -15.84 9.60
N SER A 235 3.44 -15.07 10.70
CA SER A 235 2.94 -15.53 11.99
C SER A 235 1.43 -15.74 12.02
N PHE A 236 0.72 -15.20 11.02
CA PHE A 236 -0.71 -15.44 10.80
C PHE A 236 -0.90 -16.68 9.91
N ASP A 237 -2.03 -17.35 10.12
CA ASP A 237 -2.44 -18.48 9.28
C ASP A 237 -2.99 -17.98 7.94
N ARG A 238 -3.56 -16.76 7.91
CA ARG A 238 -4.13 -16.11 6.73
C ARG A 238 -3.83 -14.62 6.74
N VAL A 239 -3.49 -14.06 5.58
CA VAL A 239 -3.26 -12.62 5.38
C VAL A 239 -4.15 -12.14 4.25
N TYR A 240 -5.13 -11.29 4.54
CA TYR A 240 -6.02 -10.66 3.56
C TYR A 240 -5.47 -9.29 3.16
N VAL A 241 -5.04 -9.17 1.91
CA VAL A 241 -4.41 -7.98 1.35
C VAL A 241 -5.43 -7.13 0.62
N PHE A 242 -5.45 -5.84 0.93
CA PHE A 242 -6.25 -4.80 0.26
C PHE A 242 -5.46 -3.50 0.20
N GLY A 243 -6.02 -2.46 -0.43
CA GLY A 243 -5.44 -1.12 -0.42
C GLY A 243 -4.99 -0.65 -1.79
N GLN A 244 -4.05 0.29 -1.84
CA GLN A 244 -3.73 1.03 -3.06
C GLN A 244 -2.23 1.07 -3.37
N ALA A 245 -1.82 1.16 -4.63
CA ALA A 245 -2.61 0.84 -5.82
C ALA A 245 -2.35 -0.61 -6.25
N SER A 246 -3.36 -1.27 -6.84
CA SER A 246 -3.26 -2.64 -7.37
C SER A 246 -2.20 -2.81 -8.47
N SER A 247 -1.79 -1.71 -9.10
CA SER A 247 -0.75 -1.68 -10.14
C SER A 247 0.66 -1.35 -9.63
N HIS A 248 0.82 -0.90 -8.39
CA HIS A 248 2.10 -0.42 -7.85
C HIS A 248 2.40 -1.03 -6.47
N CYS A 249 2.06 -0.35 -5.37
CA CYS A 249 2.45 -0.79 -4.02
C CYS A 249 1.90 -2.16 -3.66
N VAL A 250 0.63 -2.45 -3.99
CA VAL A 250 0.03 -3.77 -3.76
C VAL A 250 0.69 -4.83 -4.64
N LEU A 251 0.87 -4.53 -5.93
CA LEU A 251 1.53 -5.41 -6.90
C LEU A 251 2.94 -5.80 -6.43
N SER A 252 3.75 -4.81 -6.11
CA SER A 252 5.15 -4.97 -5.75
C SER A 252 5.29 -5.73 -4.42
N THR A 253 4.45 -5.40 -3.45
CA THR A 253 4.40 -6.10 -2.16
C THR A 253 4.02 -7.57 -2.33
N LEU A 254 3.00 -7.88 -3.14
CA LEU A 254 2.58 -9.24 -3.44
C LEU A 254 3.64 -10.01 -4.23
N ARG A 255 4.35 -9.37 -5.17
CA ARG A 255 5.48 -9.97 -5.89
C ARG A 255 6.64 -10.32 -4.95
N ASP A 256 6.99 -9.45 -4.01
CA ASP A 256 8.05 -9.75 -3.04
C ASP A 256 7.64 -10.85 -2.07
N LEU A 257 6.38 -10.85 -1.61
CA LEU A 257 5.79 -11.96 -0.85
C LEU A 257 5.88 -13.27 -1.64
N GLN A 258 5.49 -13.26 -2.92
CA GLN A 258 5.55 -14.43 -3.79
C GLN A 258 6.99 -14.95 -3.91
N GLN A 259 7.93 -14.09 -4.30
CA GLN A 259 9.32 -14.48 -4.52
C GLN A 259 9.98 -15.02 -3.24
N TYR A 260 9.71 -14.38 -2.10
CA TYR A 260 10.22 -14.84 -0.80
C TYR A 260 9.66 -16.23 -0.48
N LEU A 261 8.34 -16.43 -0.63
CA LEU A 261 7.68 -17.69 -0.30
C LEU A 261 8.07 -18.82 -1.27
N GLU A 262 8.19 -18.56 -2.56
CA GLU A 262 8.66 -19.54 -3.54
C GLU A 262 10.07 -20.04 -3.23
N ARG A 263 10.93 -19.17 -2.68
CA ARG A 263 12.31 -19.51 -2.28
C ARG A 263 12.40 -20.21 -0.93
N THR A 264 11.44 -20.00 -0.03
CA THR A 264 11.53 -20.45 1.37
C THR A 264 10.55 -21.57 1.68
N ASP A 265 9.24 -21.34 1.49
CA ASP A 265 8.17 -22.30 1.71
C ASP A 265 6.96 -21.97 0.82
N LYS A 266 6.96 -22.55 -0.39
CA LYS A 266 5.92 -22.33 -1.40
C LYS A 266 4.53 -22.71 -0.90
N SER A 267 4.41 -23.63 0.06
CA SER A 267 3.12 -24.05 0.61
C SER A 267 2.39 -22.93 1.35
N LYS A 268 3.11 -21.88 1.77
CA LYS A 268 2.52 -20.71 2.46
C LYS A 268 1.89 -19.69 1.50
N LEU A 269 2.08 -19.81 0.19
CA LEU A 269 1.40 -18.91 -0.78
C LEU A 269 -0.11 -18.93 -0.62
N GLN A 270 -0.69 -20.10 -0.29
CA GLN A 270 -2.13 -20.25 -0.06
C GLN A 270 -2.66 -19.51 1.18
N ARG A 271 -1.77 -19.00 2.05
CA ARG A 271 -2.16 -18.15 3.19
C ARG A 271 -2.48 -16.73 2.75
N ILE A 272 -1.95 -16.29 1.61
CA ILE A 272 -2.16 -14.94 1.08
C ILE A 272 -3.48 -14.91 0.33
N HIS A 273 -4.40 -14.09 0.83
CA HIS A 273 -5.70 -13.82 0.24
C HIS A 273 -5.71 -12.39 -0.29
N ILE A 274 -6.04 -12.20 -1.56
CA ILE A 274 -6.04 -10.91 -2.23
C ILE A 274 -7.51 -10.52 -2.43
N LEU A 275 -7.95 -9.44 -1.77
CA LEU A 275 -9.29 -8.90 -1.91
C LEU A 275 -9.37 -8.06 -3.20
N GLU A 276 -9.65 -8.70 -4.34
CA GLU A 276 -9.52 -8.07 -5.67
C GLU A 276 -10.48 -6.90 -5.90
N ASP A 277 -11.61 -6.89 -5.18
CA ASP A 277 -12.58 -5.80 -5.19
C ASP A 277 -12.25 -4.72 -4.14
N ALA A 278 -11.15 -4.81 -3.39
CA ALA A 278 -10.75 -3.83 -2.38
C ALA A 278 -9.45 -3.11 -2.76
N MET A 279 -9.20 -2.95 -4.07
CA MET A 279 -8.03 -2.27 -4.63
C MET A 279 -8.29 -1.80 -6.05
N SER A 280 -7.66 -0.67 -6.43
CA SER A 280 -7.79 -0.08 -7.76
C SER A 280 -6.42 0.26 -8.34
N PRO A 281 -6.25 0.19 -9.67
CA PRO A 281 -4.98 0.55 -10.30
C PRO A 281 -4.85 2.08 -10.45
N VAL A 282 -3.63 2.59 -10.39
CA VAL A 282 -3.34 3.95 -10.89
C VAL A 282 -3.80 4.05 -12.35
N PRO A 283 -4.47 5.13 -12.78
CA PRO A 283 -4.82 5.32 -14.19
C PRO A 283 -3.58 5.37 -15.09
N ALA A 284 -3.70 4.85 -16.30
CA ALA A 284 -2.64 4.98 -17.29
C ALA A 284 -2.37 6.47 -17.61
N PRO A 285 -1.10 6.89 -17.80
CA PRO A 285 -0.80 8.25 -18.24
C PRO A 285 -1.40 8.48 -19.64
N PRO A 286 -1.80 9.72 -19.98
CA PRO A 286 -2.45 10.05 -21.25
C PRO A 286 -1.44 10.11 -22.43
N LEU A 287 -0.69 9.03 -22.65
CA LEU A 287 0.30 8.89 -23.72
C LEU A 287 -0.29 8.17 -24.94
N GLN A 288 0.12 8.57 -26.14
CA GLN A 288 -0.28 7.93 -27.40
C GLN A 288 0.93 7.74 -28.33
N PRO A 289 1.28 6.49 -28.73
CA PRO A 289 0.72 5.23 -28.23
C PRO A 289 1.09 5.01 -26.76
N LEU A 290 0.18 4.38 -25.99
CA LEU A 290 0.46 3.99 -24.61
C LEU A 290 1.42 2.79 -24.61
N PRO A 291 2.64 2.90 -24.04
CA PRO A 291 3.52 1.74 -23.88
C PRO A 291 2.85 0.70 -22.99
N ALA A 292 2.96 -0.58 -23.34
CA ALA A 292 2.31 -1.66 -22.60
C ALA A 292 2.64 -1.64 -21.09
N ALA A 293 3.89 -1.33 -20.73
CA ALA A 293 4.32 -1.24 -19.33
C ALA A 293 3.66 -0.09 -18.54
N LEU A 294 3.09 0.91 -19.23
CA LEU A 294 2.38 2.04 -18.61
C LEU A 294 0.85 1.86 -18.64
N ASP A 295 0.35 0.75 -19.20
CA ASP A 295 -1.05 0.33 -19.05
C ASP A 295 -1.25 -0.32 -17.68
N PHE A 296 -1.25 0.52 -16.65
CA PHE A 296 -1.32 0.09 -15.25
C PHE A 296 -2.56 -0.76 -14.92
N PRO A 297 -3.77 -0.47 -15.43
CA PRO A 297 -4.92 -1.35 -15.23
C PRO A 297 -4.72 -2.74 -15.81
N ARG A 298 -4.15 -2.84 -17.02
CA ARG A 298 -3.82 -4.13 -17.63
C ARG A 298 -2.78 -4.89 -16.82
N VAL A 299 -1.70 -4.21 -16.40
CA VAL A 299 -0.64 -4.79 -15.56
C VAL A 299 -1.21 -5.34 -14.24
N ALA A 300 -2.09 -4.58 -13.57
CA ALA A 300 -2.72 -5.03 -12.33
C ALA A 300 -3.59 -6.28 -12.54
N LYS A 301 -4.38 -6.31 -13.62
CA LYS A 301 -5.24 -7.46 -13.94
C LYS A 301 -4.43 -8.72 -14.23
N GLU A 302 -3.40 -8.61 -15.08
CA GLU A 302 -2.50 -9.73 -15.41
C GLU A 302 -1.80 -10.26 -14.17
N ALA A 303 -1.37 -9.37 -13.27
CA ALA A 303 -0.73 -9.79 -12.02
C ALA A 303 -1.66 -10.58 -11.09
N LEU A 304 -2.95 -10.22 -10.99
CA LEU A 304 -3.91 -11.00 -10.20
C LEU A 304 -4.08 -12.42 -10.77
N GLU A 305 -4.07 -12.56 -12.10
CA GLU A 305 -4.10 -13.88 -12.76
C GLU A 305 -2.82 -14.68 -12.44
N ASP A 306 -1.66 -14.04 -12.49
CA ASP A 306 -0.37 -14.66 -12.12
C ASP A 306 -0.33 -15.10 -10.65
N PHE A 307 -0.78 -14.26 -9.72
CA PHE A 307 -0.82 -14.59 -8.29
C PHE A 307 -1.75 -15.78 -8.01
N ARG A 308 -2.91 -15.81 -8.69
CA ARG A 308 -3.84 -16.95 -8.63
C ARG A 308 -3.16 -18.22 -9.15
N ALA A 309 -2.47 -18.15 -10.28
CA ALA A 309 -1.74 -19.29 -10.84
C ALA A 309 -0.58 -19.76 -9.96
N ALA A 310 0.07 -18.86 -9.22
CA ALA A 310 1.13 -19.18 -8.26
C ALA A 310 0.62 -19.88 -6.98
N GLY A 311 -0.68 -19.80 -6.69
CA GLY A 311 -1.34 -20.46 -5.56
C GLY A 311 -1.83 -19.52 -4.45
N MET A 312 -1.79 -18.20 -4.66
CA MET A 312 -2.47 -17.24 -3.78
C MET A 312 -3.99 -17.28 -4.00
N ARG A 313 -4.76 -16.87 -2.99
CA ARG A 313 -6.23 -16.88 -3.03
C ARG A 313 -6.76 -15.52 -3.46
N VAL A 314 -7.12 -15.36 -4.73
CA VAL A 314 -7.80 -14.14 -5.20
C VAL A 314 -9.29 -14.27 -4.95
N VAL A 315 -9.82 -13.44 -4.04
CA VAL A 315 -11.18 -13.50 -3.49
C VAL A 315 -11.80 -12.10 -3.43
N ARG A 316 -13.10 -12.02 -3.13
CA ARG A 316 -13.81 -10.74 -2.97
C ARG A 316 -14.21 -10.51 -1.53
N THR A 317 -14.46 -9.24 -1.17
CA THR A 317 -14.99 -8.83 0.14
C THR A 317 -16.36 -9.43 0.49
N THR A 318 -17.06 -10.02 -0.48
CA THR A 318 -18.35 -10.69 -0.29
C THR A 318 -18.25 -12.21 -0.18
N ASP A 319 -17.08 -12.78 -0.45
CA ASP A 319 -16.84 -14.20 -0.29
C ASP A 319 -16.67 -14.52 1.21
N PRO A 320 -17.08 -15.71 1.68
CA PRO A 320 -16.94 -16.07 3.09
C PRO A 320 -15.45 -16.15 3.48
N LEU A 321 -15.12 -15.66 4.68
CA LEU A 321 -13.82 -15.94 5.29
C LEU A 321 -13.63 -17.46 5.41
N GLU A 322 -12.67 -17.98 4.65
CA GLU A 322 -12.30 -19.38 4.67
C GLU A 322 -11.91 -19.84 6.10
N PRO A 323 -12.32 -21.05 6.52
CA PRO A 323 -12.30 -21.50 7.92
C PRO A 323 -10.95 -21.97 8.46
#